data_AF-A0A4Y8S4E8-F1
#
_entry.id   AF-A0A4Y8S4E8-F1
#
_cell.length_a   1.000
_cell.length_b   1.000
_cell.length_c   1.000
_cell.angle_alpha   90.00
_cell.angle_beta   90.00
_cell.angle_gamma   90.00
#
_symmetry.space_group_name_H-M   'P 1'
#
loop_
_entity.id
_entity.type
_entity.pdbx_description
1 polymer ?
#
loop_
_entity_poly.entity_id
_entity_poly.type
_entity_poly.pdbx_seq_one_letter_code
_entity_poly.pdbx_strand_id
1 'polypeptide(L)'
;MLTKEEVLNMVNGMPSIFTFAEITDKLLLLDKINIAIGQSKNGETVSTEEARRLLLDSFPDSSFQLNKTTAEYKWELYNIALRFLPFKVTPNLRRVYLDINIEKREAKLIAYYEMAPSEIELELLDDIETNSCAHTPDSYFTSEHRLYSSHIYGETHDFIVFAVFEPYGDE
;
A
#
# COMPACT_ATOMS: atom_id res chain seq x y z
N MET A 1 -12.19 26.23 5.93
CA MET A 1 -13.64 26.08 5.73
C MET A 1 -14.02 26.72 4.42
N LEU A 2 -14.43 25.88 3.46
CA LEU A 2 -14.86 26.32 2.13
C LEU A 2 -16.13 27.19 2.21
N THR A 3 -16.17 28.24 1.41
CA THR A 3 -17.33 29.12 1.27
C THR A 3 -18.32 28.55 0.27
N LYS A 4 -19.60 28.94 0.39
CA LYS A 4 -20.67 28.53 -0.53
C LYS A 4 -20.36 28.87 -1.99
N GLU A 5 -19.69 29.98 -2.25
CA GLU A 5 -19.31 30.42 -3.60
C GLU A 5 -18.21 29.54 -4.21
N GLU A 6 -17.22 29.13 -3.42
CA GLU A 6 -16.17 28.20 -3.86
C GLU A 6 -16.75 26.82 -4.22
N VAL A 7 -17.71 26.34 -3.42
CA VAL A 7 -18.42 25.08 -3.69
C VAL A 7 -19.22 25.15 -5.00
N LEU A 8 -19.93 26.26 -5.24
CA LEU A 8 -20.75 26.43 -6.45
C LEU A 8 -19.90 26.56 -7.72
N ASN A 9 -18.81 27.34 -7.68
CA ASN A 9 -17.89 27.47 -8.80
C ASN A 9 -17.24 26.13 -9.17
N MET A 10 -16.96 25.31 -8.17
CA MET A 10 -16.39 23.98 -8.33
C MET A 10 -17.38 23.01 -8.97
N VAL A 11 -18.62 22.92 -8.47
CA VAL A 11 -19.65 22.05 -9.04
C VAL A 11 -19.97 22.44 -10.49
N ASN A 12 -20.01 23.74 -10.78
CA ASN A 12 -20.28 24.25 -12.13
C ASN A 12 -19.12 24.01 -13.12
N GLY A 13 -17.90 23.80 -12.63
CA GLY A 13 -16.72 23.50 -13.44
C GLY A 13 -16.48 22.02 -13.72
N MET A 14 -17.30 21.12 -13.16
CA MET A 14 -17.11 19.67 -13.31
C MET A 14 -17.88 19.08 -14.51
N PRO A 15 -17.31 18.09 -15.21
CA PRO A 15 -18.02 17.25 -16.17
C PRO A 15 -19.31 16.65 -15.58
N SER A 16 -20.36 16.53 -16.38
CA SER A 16 -21.71 16.08 -15.98
C SER A 16 -21.82 14.61 -15.52
N ILE A 17 -20.70 13.90 -15.36
CA ILE A 17 -20.62 12.45 -15.17
C ILE A 17 -20.23 12.08 -13.72
N PHE A 18 -19.89 13.06 -12.87
CA PHE A 18 -19.48 12.78 -11.50
C PHE A 18 -20.67 12.40 -10.61
N THR A 19 -20.46 11.38 -9.79
CA THR A 19 -21.37 10.97 -8.71
C THR A 19 -21.26 11.92 -7.52
N PHE A 20 -22.32 12.01 -6.71
CA PHE A 20 -22.33 12.83 -5.50
C PHE A 20 -21.21 12.47 -4.50
N ALA A 21 -20.83 11.20 -4.44
CA ALA A 21 -19.73 10.72 -3.60
C ALA A 21 -18.38 11.34 -4.02
N GLU A 22 -18.08 11.35 -5.33
CA GLU A 22 -16.85 11.93 -5.86
C GLU A 22 -16.78 13.45 -5.65
N ILE A 23 -17.92 14.14 -5.69
CA ILE A 23 -18.00 15.57 -5.36
C ILE A 23 -17.67 15.79 -3.88
N THR A 24 -18.21 14.95 -3.01
CA THR A 24 -17.98 15.03 -1.55
C THR A 24 -16.51 14.79 -1.20
N ASP A 25 -15.88 13.80 -1.82
CA ASP A 25 -14.45 13.50 -1.60
C ASP A 25 -13.56 14.65 -2.05
N LYS A 26 -13.87 15.27 -3.19
CA LYS A 26 -13.13 16.45 -3.67
C LYS A 26 -13.31 17.66 -2.75
N LEU A 27 -14.50 17.87 -2.19
CA LEU A 27 -14.75 18.94 -1.22
C LEU A 27 -13.95 18.72 0.08
N LEU A 28 -13.88 17.48 0.56
CA LEU A 28 -13.09 17.12 1.74
C LEU A 28 -11.58 17.31 1.49
N LEU A 29 -11.09 16.95 0.31
CA LEU A 29 -9.70 17.16 -0.08
C LEU A 29 -9.34 18.66 -0.08
N LEU A 30 -10.20 19.51 -0.64
CA LEU A 30 -9.96 20.95 -0.70
C LEU A 30 -9.97 21.60 0.69
N ASP A 31 -10.85 21.16 1.59
CA ASP A 31 -10.85 21.69 2.96
C ASP A 31 -9.55 21.30 3.69
N LYS A 32 -9.05 20.07 3.49
CA LYS A 32 -7.73 19.64 3.99
C LYS A 32 -6.58 20.50 3.45
N ILE A 33 -6.61 20.83 2.16
CA ILE A 33 -5.60 21.72 1.55
C ILE A 33 -5.66 23.11 2.18
N ASN A 34 -6.86 23.68 2.37
CA ASN A 34 -7.02 24.98 3.00
C ASN A 34 -6.54 24.99 4.46
N ILE A 35 -6.80 23.92 5.20
CA ILE A 35 -6.28 23.73 6.56
C ILE A 35 -4.74 23.69 6.54
N ALA A 36 -4.14 22.90 5.65
CA ALA A 36 -2.68 22.78 5.54
C ALA A 36 -2.01 24.12 5.15
N ILE A 37 -2.63 24.89 4.23
CA ILE A 37 -2.15 26.23 3.87
C ILE A 37 -2.27 27.18 5.08
N GLY A 38 -3.36 27.10 5.84
CA GLY A 38 -3.53 27.88 7.07
C GLY A 38 -2.46 27.56 8.11
N GLN A 39 -2.23 26.28 8.36
CA GLN A 39 -1.18 25.80 9.27
C GLN A 39 0.20 26.28 8.84
N SER A 40 0.51 26.20 7.55
CA SER A 40 1.78 26.71 6.99
C SER A 40 1.95 28.22 7.20
N LYS A 41 0.91 29.02 6.93
CA LYS A 41 0.96 30.48 7.14
C LYS A 41 1.10 30.87 8.61
N ASN A 42 0.55 30.07 9.52
CA ASN A 42 0.62 30.31 10.95
C ASN A 42 1.90 29.76 11.60
N GLY A 43 2.79 29.11 10.84
CA GLY A 43 3.96 28.44 11.38
C GLY A 43 3.64 27.18 12.19
N GLU A 44 2.44 26.63 12.04
CA GLU A 44 1.96 25.37 12.64
C GLU A 44 2.42 24.16 11.81
N THR A 45 3.55 24.29 11.11
CA THR A 45 4.21 23.21 10.37
C THR A 45 5.40 22.73 11.16
N VAL A 46 5.50 21.42 11.31
CA VAL A 46 6.63 20.76 11.95
C VAL A 46 7.49 20.10 10.88
N SER A 47 8.81 20.13 11.06
CA SER A 47 9.70 19.32 10.21
C SER A 47 9.40 17.83 10.39
N THR A 48 9.79 16.99 9.42
CA THR A 48 9.59 15.53 9.53
C THR A 48 10.21 14.95 10.82
N GLU A 49 11.38 15.46 11.22
CA GLU A 49 12.04 15.06 12.45
C GLU A 49 11.29 15.53 13.70
N GLU A 50 10.76 16.75 13.70
CA GLU A 50 9.92 17.26 14.79
C GLU A 50 8.57 16.56 14.85
N ALA A 51 7.95 16.23 13.72
CA ALA A 51 6.73 15.44 13.65
C ALA A 51 6.97 14.05 14.25
N ARG A 52 8.06 13.40 13.87
CA ARG A 52 8.47 12.10 14.43
C ARG A 52 8.70 12.20 15.94
N ARG A 53 9.42 13.23 16.39
CA ARG A 53 9.67 13.46 17.81
C ARG A 53 8.38 13.75 18.58
N LEU A 54 7.49 14.61 18.06
CA LEU A 54 6.20 14.91 18.70
C LEU A 54 5.29 13.69 18.76
N LEU A 55 5.32 12.82 17.75
CA LEU A 55 4.64 11.53 17.80
C LEU A 55 5.25 10.65 18.89
N LEU A 56 6.58 10.52 18.95
CA LEU A 56 7.26 9.73 19.99
C LEU A 56 7.08 10.30 21.40
N ASP A 57 6.99 11.63 21.57
CA ASP A 57 6.84 12.32 22.85
C ASP A 57 5.38 12.37 23.33
N SER A 58 4.41 12.44 22.40
CA SER A 58 2.97 12.36 22.71
C SER A 58 2.54 10.92 23.03
N PHE A 59 3.39 9.96 22.69
CA PHE A 59 3.29 8.55 23.05
C PHE A 59 4.60 8.13 23.76
N PRO A 60 4.90 8.67 24.96
CA PRO A 60 6.17 8.45 25.66
C PRO A 60 6.38 6.98 26.04
N ASP A 61 5.28 6.24 26.10
CA ASP A 61 5.25 4.79 25.93
C ASP A 61 5.15 4.45 24.44
N SER A 62 6.28 4.54 23.73
CA SER A 62 6.54 3.70 22.55
C SER A 62 6.76 2.24 22.95
N SER A 63 6.33 1.87 24.16
CA SER A 63 5.65 0.61 24.43
C SER A 63 4.19 0.61 23.93
N PHE A 64 3.92 1.18 22.74
CA PHE A 64 2.98 0.52 21.82
C PHE A 64 3.61 -0.78 21.27
N GLN A 65 4.27 -1.55 22.14
CA GLN A 65 4.14 -2.99 22.13
C GLN A 65 2.67 -3.29 22.43
N LEU A 66 1.82 -3.13 21.40
CA LEU A 66 0.90 -4.22 21.17
C LEU A 66 1.83 -5.44 21.15
N ASN A 67 1.72 -6.31 22.16
CA ASN A 67 2.25 -7.66 22.08
C ASN A 67 1.53 -8.34 20.91
N LYS A 68 1.77 -7.87 19.68
CA LYS A 68 1.30 -8.48 18.46
C LYS A 68 2.00 -9.81 18.47
N THR A 69 1.19 -10.84 18.59
CA THR A 69 1.66 -12.18 18.32
C THR A 69 2.35 -12.18 16.96
N THR A 70 3.31 -13.09 16.78
CA THR A 70 3.92 -13.38 15.48
C THR A 70 2.88 -13.42 14.35
N ALA A 71 1.71 -14.02 14.62
CA ALA A 71 0.62 -14.11 13.67
C ALA A 71 0.01 -12.74 13.31
N GLU A 72 -0.27 -11.88 14.29
CA GLU A 72 -0.82 -10.55 14.06
C GLU A 72 0.15 -9.64 13.30
N TYR A 73 1.45 -9.75 13.61
CA TYR A 73 2.48 -9.00 12.89
C TYR A 73 2.58 -9.44 11.43
N LYS A 74 2.62 -10.75 11.20
CA LYS A 74 2.60 -11.33 9.85
C LYS A 74 1.35 -10.93 9.07
N TRP A 75 0.19 -10.95 9.73
CA TRP A 75 -1.08 -10.54 9.15
C TRP A 75 -1.12 -9.07 8.75
N GLU A 76 -0.54 -8.19 9.57
CA GLU A 76 -0.44 -6.76 9.24
C GLU A 76 0.39 -6.51 7.99
N LEU A 77 1.59 -7.10 7.91
CA LEU A 77 2.46 -6.99 6.74
C LEU A 77 1.78 -7.54 5.48
N TYR A 78 1.04 -8.64 5.62
CA TYR A 78 0.23 -9.19 4.54
C TYR A 78 -0.85 -8.22 4.05
N ASN A 79 -1.62 -7.60 4.95
CA ASN A 79 -2.65 -6.61 4.57
C ASN A 79 -2.05 -5.38 3.89
N ILE A 80 -0.85 -4.97 4.31
CA ILE A 80 -0.13 -3.85 3.70
C ILE A 80 0.28 -4.21 2.27
N ALA A 81 0.86 -5.38 2.03
CA ALA A 81 1.20 -5.85 0.69
C ALA A 81 -0.04 -5.92 -0.22
N LEU A 82 -1.15 -6.48 0.28
CA LEU A 82 -2.41 -6.56 -0.46
C LEU A 82 -2.95 -5.19 -0.85
N ARG A 83 -2.80 -4.19 0.01
CA ARG A 83 -3.29 -2.83 -0.23
C ARG A 83 -2.67 -2.19 -1.48
N PHE A 84 -1.44 -2.57 -1.80
CA PHE A 84 -0.69 -2.02 -2.93
C PHE A 84 -0.67 -2.93 -4.14
N LEU A 85 -1.34 -4.09 -4.09
CA LEU A 85 -1.54 -4.90 -5.27
C LEU A 85 -2.34 -4.08 -6.31
N PRO A 86 -1.80 -3.86 -7.51
CA PRO A 86 -2.46 -2.98 -8.48
C PRO A 86 -3.77 -3.61 -8.97
N PHE A 87 -4.71 -2.74 -9.32
CA PHE A 87 -6.04 -3.12 -9.81
C PHE A 87 -5.98 -3.95 -11.11
N LYS A 88 -4.88 -3.86 -11.86
CA LYS A 88 -4.67 -4.61 -13.09
C LYS A 88 -3.32 -5.32 -13.03
N VAL A 89 -3.37 -6.64 -12.93
CA VAL A 89 -2.22 -7.53 -13.10
C VAL A 89 -2.11 -7.97 -14.55
N THR A 90 -0.91 -8.30 -15.00
CA THR A 90 -0.70 -8.78 -16.37
C THR A 90 -1.07 -10.26 -16.49
N PRO A 91 -1.41 -10.74 -17.71
CA PRO A 91 -1.67 -12.17 -17.94
C PRO A 91 -0.46 -13.07 -17.67
N ASN A 92 0.75 -12.50 -17.69
CA ASN A 92 1.99 -13.21 -17.46
C ASN A 92 2.20 -13.54 -15.97
N LEU A 93 1.69 -12.69 -15.06
CA LEU A 93 1.81 -12.91 -13.63
C LEU A 93 0.89 -14.05 -13.20
N ARG A 94 1.47 -15.14 -12.68
CA ARG A 94 0.71 -16.32 -12.26
C ARG A 94 0.44 -16.34 -10.78
N ARG A 95 1.46 -16.03 -9.97
CA ARG A 95 1.37 -16.07 -8.50
C ARG A 95 2.25 -15.01 -7.87
N VAL A 96 1.82 -14.49 -6.72
CA VAL A 96 2.62 -13.68 -5.81
C VAL A 96 2.44 -14.23 -4.41
N TYR A 97 3.56 -14.58 -3.78
CA TYR A 97 3.63 -14.98 -2.40
C TYR A 97 4.29 -13.90 -1.56
N LEU A 98 4.05 -13.93 -0.25
CA LEU A 98 4.73 -13.11 0.72
C LEU A 98 5.28 -14.02 1.82
N ASP A 99 6.59 -13.99 2.00
CA ASP A 99 7.29 -14.71 3.07
C ASP A 99 7.87 -13.71 4.07
N ILE A 100 7.64 -13.94 5.36
CA ILE A 100 7.97 -12.98 6.41
C ILE A 100 8.97 -13.58 7.39
N ASN A 101 10.15 -12.98 7.42
CA ASN A 101 11.17 -13.25 8.41
C ASN A 101 11.14 -12.17 9.50
N ILE A 102 10.55 -12.51 10.65
CA ILE A 102 10.39 -11.58 11.77
C ILE A 102 11.74 -11.19 12.39
N GLU A 103 12.68 -12.13 12.50
CA GLU A 103 14.00 -11.87 13.09
C GLU A 103 14.78 -10.86 12.26
N LYS A 104 14.67 -10.96 10.92
CA LYS A 104 15.31 -10.04 9.98
C LYS A 104 14.48 -8.80 9.68
N ARG A 105 13.23 -8.74 10.16
CA ARG A 105 12.24 -7.70 9.80
C ARG A 105 12.07 -7.55 8.28
N GLU A 106 12.09 -8.68 7.60
CA GLU A 106 12.07 -8.78 6.13
C GLU A 106 10.73 -9.39 5.69
N ALA A 107 10.10 -8.74 4.72
CA ALA A 107 8.89 -9.19 4.05
C ALA A 107 9.19 -9.37 2.56
N LYS A 108 9.34 -10.61 2.11
CA LYS A 108 9.80 -10.93 0.76
C LYS A 108 8.63 -11.31 -0.15
N LEU A 109 8.41 -10.51 -1.18
CA LEU A 109 7.48 -10.78 -2.27
C LEU A 109 8.16 -11.72 -3.27
N ILE A 110 7.50 -12.83 -3.59
CA ILE A 110 7.99 -13.79 -4.58
C ILE A 110 6.95 -13.90 -5.69
N ALA A 111 7.26 -13.33 -6.85
CA ALA A 111 6.39 -13.36 -8.01
C ALA A 111 6.83 -14.43 -9.01
N TYR A 112 5.86 -15.22 -9.45
CA TYR A 112 6.03 -16.21 -10.49
C TYR A 112 5.35 -15.73 -11.77
N TYR A 113 6.14 -15.62 -12.84
CA TYR A 113 5.69 -15.22 -14.17
C TYR A 113 5.75 -16.41 -15.14
N GLU A 114 4.79 -16.54 -16.02
CA GLU A 114 4.79 -17.58 -17.07
C GLU A 114 6.07 -17.51 -17.92
N MET A 115 6.45 -16.29 -18.29
CA MET A 115 7.62 -15.94 -19.08
C MET A 115 8.43 -14.85 -18.39
N ALA A 116 9.62 -14.55 -18.92
CA ALA A 116 10.43 -13.45 -18.39
C ALA A 116 9.61 -12.14 -18.33
N PRO A 117 9.57 -11.47 -17.17
CA PRO A 117 8.78 -10.25 -17.00
C PRO A 117 9.35 -9.09 -17.83
N SER A 118 8.46 -8.26 -18.33
CA SER A 118 8.77 -6.95 -18.92
C SER A 118 9.12 -5.92 -17.84
N GLU A 119 9.72 -4.79 -18.21
CA GLU A 119 10.04 -3.70 -17.26
C GLU A 119 8.81 -3.21 -16.50
N ILE A 120 7.67 -3.08 -17.19
CA ILE A 120 6.38 -2.67 -16.57
C ILE A 120 5.91 -3.69 -15.52
N GLU A 121 6.21 -4.98 -15.71
CA GLU A 121 5.86 -6.02 -14.74
C GLU A 121 6.82 -6.05 -13.55
N LEU A 122 8.05 -5.58 -13.73
CA LEU A 122 8.99 -5.38 -12.63
C LEU A 122 8.57 -4.18 -11.76
N GLU A 123 8.13 -3.08 -12.39
CA GLU A 123 7.59 -1.90 -11.68
C GLU A 123 6.41 -2.25 -10.77
N LEU A 124 5.60 -3.24 -11.15
CA LEU A 124 4.49 -3.70 -10.33
C LEU A 124 4.91 -4.21 -8.94
N LEU A 125 6.04 -4.93 -8.83
CA LEU A 125 6.53 -5.36 -7.51
C LEU A 125 7.27 -4.25 -6.78
N ASP A 126 7.98 -3.40 -7.51
CA ASP A 126 8.67 -2.23 -6.95
C ASP A 126 7.68 -1.26 -6.30
N ASP A 127 6.50 -1.07 -6.91
CA ASP A 127 5.41 -0.28 -6.34
C ASP A 127 4.89 -0.89 -5.03
N ILE A 128 4.69 -2.21 -4.97
CA ILE A 128 4.25 -2.88 -3.73
C ILE A 128 5.34 -2.74 -2.67
N GLU A 129 6.61 -2.98 -3.03
CA GLU A 129 7.76 -2.89 -2.15
C GLU A 129 7.90 -1.49 -1.55
N THR A 130 8.00 -0.47 -2.42
CA THR A 130 8.20 0.93 -2.04
C THR A 130 7.05 1.46 -1.20
N ASN A 131 5.80 1.22 -1.60
CA ASN A 131 4.65 1.70 -0.86
C ASN A 131 4.46 0.96 0.47
N SER A 132 4.78 -0.34 0.53
CA SER A 132 4.71 -1.11 1.78
C SER A 132 5.76 -0.63 2.78
N CYS A 133 7.02 -0.44 2.35
CA CYS A 133 8.08 0.13 3.18
C CYS A 133 7.70 1.48 3.78
N ALA A 134 7.05 2.36 3.01
CA ALA A 134 6.60 3.66 3.50
C ALA A 134 5.57 3.56 4.65
N HIS A 135 4.84 2.46 4.74
CA HIS A 135 3.81 2.22 5.76
C HIS A 135 4.30 1.33 6.92
N THR A 136 5.48 0.73 6.81
CA THR A 136 6.09 -0.11 7.84
C THR A 136 7.55 0.28 8.07
N PRO A 137 7.86 1.42 8.71
CA PRO A 137 9.24 1.87 8.88
C PRO A 137 10.14 0.89 9.65
N ASP A 138 9.54 -0.02 10.42
CA ASP A 138 10.22 -1.07 11.18
C ASP A 138 10.44 -2.39 10.40
N SER A 139 10.04 -2.46 9.12
CA SER A 139 10.30 -3.59 8.23
C SER A 139 10.62 -3.12 6.84
N TYR A 140 11.38 -3.92 6.11
CA TYR A 140 11.62 -3.66 4.70
C TYR A 140 11.01 -4.79 3.88
N PHE A 141 10.41 -4.38 2.76
CA PHE A 141 9.95 -5.27 1.73
C PHE A 141 11.08 -5.48 0.73
N THR A 142 11.15 -6.68 0.19
CA THR A 142 12.03 -7.02 -0.93
C THR A 142 11.24 -7.83 -1.95
N SER A 143 11.68 -7.82 -3.19
CA SER A 143 11.04 -8.56 -4.27
C SER A 143 12.00 -9.56 -4.94
N GLU A 144 11.45 -10.72 -5.31
CA GLU A 144 12.11 -11.73 -6.11
C GLU A 144 11.19 -12.17 -7.25
N HIS A 145 11.76 -12.35 -8.43
CA HIS A 145 11.04 -12.79 -9.62
C HIS A 145 11.55 -14.18 -10.02
N ARG A 146 10.60 -15.07 -10.33
CA ARG A 146 10.86 -16.44 -10.79
C ARG A 146 10.02 -16.75 -12.02
N LEU A 147 10.48 -17.72 -12.81
CA LEU A 147 9.65 -18.33 -13.85
C LEU A 147 8.69 -19.32 -13.21
N TYR A 148 7.45 -19.39 -13.71
CA TYR A 148 6.45 -20.30 -13.19
C TYR A 148 6.83 -21.76 -13.43
N SER A 149 7.64 -22.04 -14.46
CA SER A 149 8.23 -23.36 -14.69
C SER A 149 9.15 -23.85 -13.56
N SER A 150 9.67 -22.95 -12.72
CA SER A 150 10.45 -23.31 -11.54
C SER A 150 9.62 -23.36 -10.25
N HIS A 151 8.30 -23.19 -10.34
CA HIS A 151 7.40 -23.31 -9.19
C HIS A 151 7.37 -24.75 -8.69
N ILE A 152 7.63 -24.95 -7.40
CA ILE A 152 7.60 -26.28 -6.78
C ILE A 152 6.26 -26.43 -6.05
N TYR A 153 5.41 -27.31 -6.54
CA TYR A 153 4.20 -27.72 -5.83
C TYR A 153 4.58 -28.35 -4.49
N GLY A 154 4.23 -27.67 -3.38
CA GLY A 154 4.58 -28.07 -2.03
C GLY A 154 5.60 -27.15 -1.33
N GLU A 155 6.15 -26.15 -2.01
CA GLU A 155 6.86 -25.04 -1.34
C GLU A 155 5.90 -24.32 -0.38
N THR A 156 6.33 -24.18 0.88
CA THR A 156 5.53 -23.52 1.91
C THR A 156 5.83 -22.04 1.93
N HIS A 157 4.81 -21.23 1.71
CA HIS A 157 4.88 -19.77 1.84
C HIS A 157 3.99 -19.32 2.99
N ASP A 158 4.32 -18.17 3.59
CA ASP A 158 3.49 -17.62 4.68
C ASP A 158 2.12 -17.17 4.17
N PHE A 159 2.08 -16.44 3.05
CA PHE A 159 0.83 -15.95 2.46
C PHE A 159 0.80 -16.00 0.93
N ILE A 160 -0.41 -16.16 0.39
CA ILE A 160 -0.73 -15.93 -1.02
C ILE A 160 -1.29 -14.51 -1.14
N VAL A 161 -0.58 -13.64 -1.87
CA VAL A 161 -1.02 -12.28 -2.19
C VAL A 161 -1.89 -12.29 -3.44
N PHE A 162 -1.46 -13.05 -4.46
CA PHE A 162 -2.18 -13.17 -5.72
C PHE A 162 -1.96 -14.57 -6.33
N ALA A 163 -2.99 -15.13 -6.96
CA ALA A 163 -2.86 -16.33 -7.77
C ALA A 163 -3.95 -16.36 -8.85
N VAL A 164 -3.55 -16.64 -10.10
CA VAL A 164 -4.50 -17.05 -11.14
C VAL A 164 -4.84 -18.51 -10.90
N PHE A 165 -6.10 -18.76 -10.56
CA PHE A 165 -6.66 -20.11 -10.60
C PHE A 165 -7.05 -20.41 -12.03
N GLU A 166 -6.26 -21.20 -12.74
CA GLU A 166 -6.78 -21.91 -13.90
C GLU A 166 -7.74 -22.98 -13.37
N PRO A 167 -9.03 -22.96 -13.75
CA PRO A 167 -9.94 -24.02 -13.34
C PRO A 167 -9.35 -25.35 -13.78
N TYR A 168 -9.37 -26.35 -12.89
CA TYR A 168 -9.04 -27.73 -13.26
C TYR A 168 -9.79 -28.04 -14.54
N GLY A 169 -9.06 -28.24 -15.63
CA GLY A 169 -9.66 -28.57 -16.92
C GLY A 169 -10.51 -29.82 -16.75
N ASP A 170 -11.73 -29.75 -17.25
CA ASP A 170 -12.52 -30.93 -17.59
C ASP A 170 -11.74 -31.68 -18.68
N GLU A 171 -10.81 -32.56 -18.27
CA GLU A 171 -10.33 -33.67 -19.11
C GLU A 171 -11.35 -34.81 -19.13
#